data_AF-A0A9D2SUU7-F1
#
_entry.id   AF-A0A9D2SUU7-F1
#
_cell.length_a   1.000
_cell.length_b   1.000
_cell.length_c   1.000
_cell.angle_alpha   90.00
_cell.angle_beta   90.00
_cell.angle_gamma   90.00
#
_symmetry.space_group_name_H-M   'P 1'
#
loop_
_entity.id
_entity.type
_entity.pdbx_description
1 polymer ?
#
loop_
_entity_poly.entity_id
_entity_poly.type
_entity_poly.pdbx_seq_one_letter_code
_entity_poly.pdbx_strand_id
1 'polypeptide(L)'
;MSDEIVLCAASAYEQKFYLNPEFDSLPENIRQELQIMCVLYTEDVGGILMLVFDGEGNLELKVDHEENDFFFDEIGSVLKIKELQHTKRELFESLELFFKVFYLEEEIEDNPEN
;
A
#
# COMPACT_ATOMS: atom_id res chain seq x y z
N MET A 1 -9.27 -18.22 -7.70
CA MET A 1 -9.78 -17.15 -6.83
C MET A 1 -8.54 -16.59 -6.20
N SER A 2 -7.99 -15.58 -6.84
CA SER A 2 -6.82 -14.87 -6.33
C SER A 2 -7.43 -13.76 -5.49
N ASP A 3 -7.65 -14.05 -4.21
CA ASP A 3 -8.31 -13.10 -3.31
C ASP A 3 -7.32 -11.96 -3.01
N GLU A 4 -7.67 -10.75 -3.43
CA GLU A 4 -6.91 -9.56 -3.08
C GLU A 4 -6.95 -9.34 -1.57
N ILE A 5 -5.80 -9.02 -0.96
CA ILE A 5 -5.70 -8.78 0.48
C ILE A 5 -5.31 -7.33 0.72
N VAL A 6 -6.17 -6.60 1.44
CA VAL A 6 -5.87 -5.22 1.86
C VAL A 6 -4.82 -5.25 2.96
N LEU A 7 -3.69 -4.59 2.74
CA LEU A 7 -2.66 -4.36 3.76
C LEU A 7 -3.07 -3.21 4.68
N CYS A 8 -3.32 -2.04 4.11
CA CYS A 8 -3.75 -0.85 4.86
C CYS A 8 -4.54 0.12 3.97
N ALA A 9 -5.26 1.04 4.62
CA ALA A 9 -6.00 2.09 3.95
C ALA A 9 -6.00 3.39 4.77
N ALA A 10 -6.02 4.53 4.10
CA ALA A 10 -6.30 5.83 4.70
C ALA A 10 -7.47 6.50 3.97
N SER A 11 -8.30 7.22 4.71
CA SER A 11 -9.43 7.98 4.16
C SER A 11 -9.39 9.42 4.63
N ALA A 12 -9.41 10.36 3.69
CA ALA A 12 -9.58 11.78 3.96
C ALA A 12 -10.97 12.08 4.56
N TYR A 13 -12.00 11.35 4.12
CA TYR A 13 -13.40 11.54 4.54
C TYR A 13 -13.62 11.15 6.00
N GLU A 14 -13.09 10.00 6.40
CA GLU A 14 -13.24 9.46 7.75
C GLU A 14 -12.15 9.94 8.71
N GLN A 15 -11.08 10.55 8.19
CA GLN A 15 -9.88 10.92 8.93
C GLN A 15 -9.31 9.74 9.74
N LYS A 16 -9.29 8.56 9.11
CA LYS A 16 -8.87 7.30 9.73
C LYS A 16 -7.84 6.60 8.87
N PHE A 17 -6.94 5.93 9.57
CA PHE A 17 -6.03 4.94 9.02
C PHE A 17 -6.43 3.56 9.56
N TYR A 18 -6.44 2.57 8.68
CA TYR A 18 -6.66 1.17 8.98
C TYR A 18 -5.45 0.35 8.55
N LEU A 19 -4.94 -0.49 9.44
CA LEU A 19 -4.01 -1.56 9.12
C LEU A 19 -4.73 -2.89 9.32
N ASN A 20 -4.61 -3.80 8.37
CA ASN A 20 -5.19 -5.13 8.50
C ASN A 20 -4.47 -5.90 9.64
N PRO A 21 -5.21 -6.41 10.66
CA PRO A 21 -4.62 -7.12 11.80
C PRO A 21 -3.75 -8.34 11.45
N GLU A 22 -3.93 -8.94 10.27
CA GLU A 22 -3.06 -10.02 9.78
C GLU A 22 -1.59 -9.56 9.64
N PHE A 23 -1.39 -8.26 9.43
CA PHE A 23 -0.09 -7.62 9.27
C PHE A 23 0.42 -6.94 10.55
N ASP A 24 -0.18 -7.23 11.72
CA ASP A 24 0.31 -6.75 13.02
C ASP A 24 1.72 -7.26 13.35
N SER A 25 2.19 -8.32 12.68
CA SER A 25 3.56 -8.85 12.81
C SER A 25 4.62 -7.97 12.12
N LEU A 26 4.23 -7.03 11.24
CA LEU A 26 5.17 -6.13 10.58
C LEU A 26 5.94 -5.29 11.61
N PRO A 27 7.23 -4.99 11.39
CA PRO A 27 8.00 -4.13 12.27
C PRO A 27 7.33 -2.77 12.50
N GLU A 28 7.46 -2.23 13.71
CA GLU A 28 6.78 -0.98 14.09
C GLU A 28 7.14 0.19 13.16
N ASN A 29 8.41 0.30 12.76
CA ASN A 29 8.85 1.33 11.84
C ASN A 29 8.16 1.24 10.48
N ILE A 30 7.91 0.02 9.98
CA ILE A 30 7.21 -0.21 8.70
C ILE A 30 5.74 0.19 8.83
N ARG A 31 5.07 -0.21 9.92
CA ARG A 31 3.68 0.18 10.17
C ARG A 31 3.53 1.70 10.30
N GLN A 32 4.45 2.35 11.01
CA GLN A 32 4.47 3.82 11.16
C GLN A 32 4.72 4.51 9.81
N GLU A 33 5.67 4.01 9.02
CA GLU A 33 5.96 4.56 7.69
C GLU A 33 4.76 4.43 6.75
N LEU A 34 4.09 3.28 6.73
CA LEU A 34 2.84 3.06 6.00
C LEU A 34 1.75 4.04 6.42
N GLN A 35 1.56 4.21 7.74
CA GLN A 35 0.57 5.14 8.28
C GLN A 35 0.87 6.59 7.86
N ILE A 36 2.10 7.05 8.04
CA ILE A 36 2.51 8.42 7.68
C ILE A 36 2.31 8.64 6.19
N MET A 37 2.77 7.70 5.36
CA MET A 37 2.64 7.79 3.91
C MET A 37 1.18 7.89 3.47
N CYS A 38 0.31 6.99 3.96
CA CYS A 38 -1.09 6.96 3.54
C CYS A 38 -1.86 8.18 4.01
N VAL A 39 -1.64 8.62 5.25
CA VAL A 39 -2.28 9.83 5.79
C VAL A 39 -1.82 11.07 5.02
N LEU A 40 -0.51 11.25 4.80
CA LEU A 40 0.00 12.40 4.04
C LEU A 40 -0.52 12.43 2.61
N TYR A 41 -0.66 11.27 1.97
CA TYR A 41 -1.26 11.19 0.65
C TYR A 41 -2.70 11.72 0.67
N THR A 42 -3.55 11.22 1.57
CA THR A 42 -4.97 11.62 1.62
C THR A 42 -5.17 13.05 2.10
N GLU A 43 -4.24 13.60 2.89
CA GLU A 43 -4.25 15.02 3.28
C GLU A 43 -3.89 15.94 2.11
N ASP A 44 -2.98 15.51 1.23
CA ASP A 44 -2.55 16.32 0.08
C ASP A 44 -3.57 16.29 -1.08
N VAL A 45 -4.17 15.13 -1.35
CA VAL A 45 -4.97 14.91 -2.58
C VAL A 45 -6.44 14.55 -2.32
N GLY A 46 -6.85 14.30 -1.08
CA GLY A 46 -8.19 13.81 -0.75
C GLY A 46 -8.38 12.31 -1.02
N GLY A 47 -9.64 11.88 -1.09
CA GLY A 47 -10.00 10.50 -1.43
C GLY A 47 -9.61 9.44 -0.38
N ILE A 48 -9.52 8.21 -0.85
CA ILE A 48 -9.12 7.02 -0.10
C ILE A 48 -7.94 6.37 -0.82
N LEU A 49 -6.86 6.13 -0.10
CA LEU A 49 -5.73 5.32 -0.58
C LEU A 49 -5.76 3.95 0.09
N MET A 50 -5.65 2.90 -0.71
CA MET A 50 -5.55 1.51 -0.27
C MET A 50 -4.29 0.88 -0.83
N LEU A 51 -3.56 0.15 0.02
CA LEU A 51 -2.46 -0.72 -0.38
C LEU A 51 -2.97 -2.16 -0.34
N VAL A 52 -2.90 -2.84 -1.47
CA VAL A 52 -3.53 -4.15 -1.69
C VAL A 52 -2.53 -5.11 -2.31
N PHE A 53 -2.40 -6.30 -1.74
CA PHE A 53 -1.68 -7.39 -2.40
C PHE A 53 -2.63 -8.10 -3.38
N ASP A 54 -2.17 -8.28 -4.62
CA ASP A 54 -2.83 -9.19 -5.56
C ASP A 54 -2.51 -10.65 -5.20
N GLY A 55 -3.15 -11.60 -5.89
CA GLY A 55 -2.91 -13.03 -5.61
C GLY A 55 -1.59 -13.58 -6.16
N GLU A 56 -0.78 -12.76 -6.85
CA GLU A 56 0.61 -13.07 -7.20
C GLU A 56 1.60 -12.44 -6.19
N GLY A 57 1.08 -11.74 -5.17
CA GLY A 57 1.85 -11.09 -4.12
C GLY A 57 2.49 -9.77 -4.52
N ASN A 58 2.03 -9.13 -5.59
CA ASN A 58 2.45 -7.77 -5.95
C ASN A 58 1.61 -6.74 -5.18
N LEU A 59 2.24 -5.62 -4.81
CA LEU A 59 1.60 -4.57 -4.03
C LEU A 59 1.06 -3.47 -4.95
N GLU A 60 -0.25 -3.31 -4.99
CA GLU A 60 -0.94 -2.27 -5.74
C GLU A 60 -1.40 -1.12 -4.83
N LEU A 61 -1.24 0.12 -5.33
CA LEU A 61 -1.83 1.30 -4.71
C LEU A 61 -3.14 1.62 -5.45
N LYS A 62 -4.27 1.42 -4.78
CA LYS A 62 -5.61 1.71 -5.30
C LYS A 62 -6.14 3.00 -4.68
N VAL A 63 -6.73 3.85 -5.51
CA VAL A 63 -7.29 5.14 -5.09
C VAL A 63 -8.77 5.13 -5.40
N ASP A 64 -9.59 5.53 -4.43
CA ASP A 64 -11.04 5.68 -4.57
C ASP A 64 -11.48 7.07 -4.10
N HIS A 65 -12.57 7.58 -4.66
CA HIS A 65 -13.12 8.88 -4.33
C HIS A 65 -14.61 8.96 -4.70
N GLU A 66 -15.34 9.89 -4.08
CA GLU A 66 -16.75 10.10 -4.45
C GLU A 66 -16.86 10.78 -5.83
N GLU A 67 -17.86 10.40 -6.65
CA GLU A 67 -18.04 10.89 -8.03
C GLU A 67 -18.13 12.43 -8.15
N ASN A 68 -18.51 13.13 -7.08
CA ASN A 68 -18.65 14.59 -7.05
C ASN A 68 -17.74 15.23 -6.00
N ASP A 69 -16.60 14.61 -5.70
CA ASP A 69 -15.64 15.14 -4.75
C ASP A 69 -14.83 16.32 -5.35
N PHE A 70 -15.25 17.54 -5.03
CA PHE A 70 -14.53 18.76 -5.42
C PHE A 70 -13.20 18.97 -4.68
N PHE A 71 -12.95 18.24 -3.60
CA PHE A 71 -11.71 18.32 -2.82
C PHE A 71 -10.67 17.30 -3.28
N PHE A 72 -11.07 16.27 -4.05
CA PHE A 72 -10.14 15.31 -4.62
C PHE A 72 -9.36 15.92 -5.80
N ASP A 73 -8.03 15.90 -5.70
CA ASP A 73 -7.14 16.30 -6.80
C ASP A 73 -6.74 15.06 -7.63
N GLU A 74 -7.49 14.81 -8.70
CA GLU A 74 -7.25 13.67 -9.60
C GLU A 74 -5.84 13.72 -10.25
N ILE A 75 -5.38 14.91 -10.65
CA ILE A 75 -4.06 15.05 -11.30
C ILE A 75 -2.95 14.89 -10.25
N GLY A 76 -3.11 15.54 -9.10
CA GLY A 76 -2.21 15.42 -7.96
C GLY A 76 -2.07 13.97 -7.49
N SER A 77 -3.19 13.25 -7.41
CA SER A 77 -3.25 11.83 -7.09
C SER A 77 -2.35 11.00 -8.01
N VAL A 78 -2.49 11.15 -9.34
CA VAL A 78 -1.68 10.40 -10.32
C VAL A 78 -0.19 10.72 -10.19
N LEU A 79 0.17 11.98 -9.96
CA LEU A 79 1.56 12.39 -9.78
C LEU A 79 2.15 11.84 -8.48
N LYS A 80 1.38 11.90 -7.38
CA LYS A 80 1.79 11.44 -6.06
C LYS A 80 1.95 9.93 -6.01
N ILE A 81 1.09 9.16 -6.68
CA ILE A 81 1.26 7.70 -6.81
C ILE A 81 2.57 7.37 -7.52
N LYS A 82 2.90 8.05 -8.62
CA LYS A 82 4.18 7.85 -9.32
C LYS A 82 5.38 8.21 -8.45
N GLU A 83 5.27 9.30 -7.68
CA GLU A 83 6.31 9.70 -6.72
C GLU A 83 6.49 8.63 -5.64
N LEU A 84 5.41 8.10 -5.06
CA LEU A 84 5.47 7.04 -4.05
C LEU A 84 6.09 5.75 -4.62
N GLN A 85 5.66 5.31 -5.80
CA GLN A 85 6.25 4.15 -6.48
C GLN A 85 7.77 4.31 -6.71
N HIS A 86 8.24 5.52 -6.97
CA HIS A 86 9.66 5.79 -7.13
C HIS A 86 10.42 5.89 -5.79
N THR A 87 9.86 6.64 -4.82
CA THR A 87 10.55 6.99 -3.56
C THR A 87 10.43 5.93 -2.48
N LYS A 88 9.39 5.10 -2.52
CA LYS A 88 9.10 4.01 -1.56
C LYS A 88 9.31 2.62 -2.15
N ARG A 89 10.05 2.54 -3.26
CA ARG A 89 10.34 1.30 -3.96
C ARG A 89 10.86 0.18 -3.05
N GLU A 90 11.89 0.47 -2.25
CA GLU A 90 12.49 -0.51 -1.35
C GLU A 90 11.50 -1.03 -0.29
N LEU A 91 10.62 -0.15 0.20
CA LEU A 91 9.55 -0.51 1.13
C LEU A 91 8.54 -1.45 0.46
N PHE A 92 8.08 -1.12 -0.75
CA PHE A 92 7.12 -1.94 -1.48
C PHE A 92 7.71 -3.30 -1.86
N GLU A 93 8.92 -3.33 -2.40
CA GLU A 93 9.62 -4.59 -2.74
C GLU A 93 9.82 -5.47 -1.48
N SER A 94 10.12 -4.87 -0.32
CA SER A 94 10.24 -5.61 0.95
C SER A 94 8.91 -6.17 1.44
N LEU A 95 7.81 -5.43 1.24
CA LEU A 95 6.46 -5.86 1.59
C LEU A 95 5.95 -6.98 0.68
N GLU A 96 6.23 -6.89 -0.62
CA GLU A 96 5.94 -7.95 -1.60
C GLU A 96 6.70 -9.23 -1.26
N LEU A 97 8.01 -9.12 -0.97
CA LEU A 97 8.80 -10.28 -0.56
C LEU A 97 8.26 -10.91 0.74
N PHE A 98 7.92 -10.07 1.73
CA PHE A 98 7.28 -10.54 2.96
C PHE A 98 5.98 -11.31 2.66
N PHE A 99 5.11 -10.77 1.82
CA PHE A 99 3.85 -11.42 1.49
C PHE A 99 4.07 -12.76 0.76
N LYS A 100 4.96 -12.81 -0.24
CA LYS A 100 5.27 -14.03 -0.99
C LYS A 100 5.80 -15.14 -0.10
N VAL A 101 6.72 -14.81 0.81
CA VAL A 101 7.36 -15.78 1.72
C VAL A 101 6.41 -16.26 2.82
N PHE A 102 5.67 -15.34 3.45
CA PHE A 102 4.88 -15.66 4.64
C PHE A 102 3.43 -16.03 4.36
N TYR A 103 2.87 -15.65 3.21
CA TYR A 103 1.47 -15.89 2.84
C TYR A 103 1.29 -16.81 1.64
N LEU A 104 2.15 -16.71 0.61
CA LEU A 104 2.06 -17.57 -0.57
C LEU A 104 2.87 -18.86 -0.44
N GLU A 105 3.65 -19.01 0.64
CA GLU A 105 4.56 -20.15 0.86
C GLU A 105 5.52 -20.38 -0.32
N GLU A 106 5.85 -19.33 -1.09
CA GLU A 106 6.84 -19.45 -2.15
C GLU A 106 8.20 -19.76 -1.52
N GLU A 107 8.80 -20.90 -1.90
CA GLU A 107 10.19 -21.16 -1.57
C GLU A 107 11.01 -20.03 -2.18
N ILE A 108 11.76 -19.31 -1.33
CA ILE A 108 12.76 -18.37 -1.83
C ILE A 108 13.75 -19.24 -2.61
N GLU A 109 13.71 -19.15 -3.93
CA GLU A 109 14.85 -19.55 -4.74
C GLU A 109 16.00 -18.62 -4.36
N ASP A 110 16.74 -19.01 -3.32
CA ASP A 110 18.13 -18.59 -3.18
C ASP A 110 18.73 -18.92 -4.54
N ASN A 111 19.08 -17.89 -5.31
CA ASN A 111 19.88 -18.05 -6.51
C ASN A 111 21.34 -17.86 -6.10
N PRO A 112 22.05 -18.89 -5.61
CA PRO A 112 23.46 -18.78 -5.32
C PRO A 112 24.23 -18.87 -6.63
N GLU A 113 24.13 -17.90 -7.53
CA GLU A 113 25.05 -17.76 -8.67
C GLU A 113 24.84 -16.44 -9.44
N ASN A 114 25.55 -15.37 -9.03
CA ASN A 114 26.78 -14.93 -9.71
C ASN A 114 27.53 -13.85 -8.92
#